data_AF-A0A290S288-F1
#
_entry.id   AF-A0A290S288-F1
#
_cell.length_a   1.000
_cell.length_b   1.000
_cell.length_c   1.000
_cell.angle_alpha   90.00
_cell.angle_beta   90.00
_cell.angle_gamma   90.00
#
_symmetry.space_group_name_H-M   'P 1'
#
loop_
_entity.id
_entity.type
_entity.pdbx_description
1 polymer ?
#
loop_
_entity_poly.entity_id
_entity_poly.type
_entity_poly.pdbx_seq_one_letter_code
_entity_poly.pdbx_strand_id
1 'polypeptide(L)'
;MAKITVPLQLVYGGVKKAILALGSIKSYTSLKSKLEPYPLCYADAISEEVINAWAKTVYDSIDSDNVKVTFYNFLRFLSYQEQTDTLDLSNFSSPLVPPSVSPARLNIDELDHLIKTLIDNKSKYPFRSLFCTIAALLGFYAMLRRGEVLRLRRKDIRFKPRTGLLTVTVANTPEGKTKGNTSREIYTTIPKQYRQLLIYLFEIKKHSDRDQPLLGFEGEKYHSRQLYYLLPVSRALRCLFGSHFNFHHLRHSGVHIFMLQTLHCVSNTPDELRGETILECEFLSSKAVSIRFDYWFEGRSVCEINDAALLDEMGLQIGHIHYSTTRWSYLHDIEWLLPIVSRTHSPYISREYTHSELRYLFGLKPNSNDLSRILLKLSPDYANKTLGQKRSQPVRLCDNKLREVIFGQGVQTKKTLSTVDYALAWQKSINNSKRTLLGFIFKAMLKNKALDLYSLSFIWGNGSKHHIQPVSKKQHTALSNLPPVALSDDGQSLQITLACNSKNARAFTTAFRHSDWGWLTSKFVLSVNRKINSDRQLQLLKKLFIQKNEVVQIYKQSAGKTQLTIYLSPKTSLPPNVLKFAQNFIQSFQPHEVQQ
;
A
#
# COMPACT_ATOMS: atom_id res chain seq x y z
N MET A 1 -48.18 3.70 24.77
CA MET A 1 -47.03 4.35 24.11
C MET A 1 -46.25 3.31 23.32
N ALA A 2 -46.62 3.07 22.06
CA ALA A 2 -45.80 2.27 21.15
C ALA A 2 -44.74 3.21 20.55
N LYS A 3 -43.50 3.13 21.03
CA LYS A 3 -42.39 3.82 20.37
C LYS A 3 -42.13 3.12 19.05
N ILE A 4 -42.44 3.72 17.90
CA ILE A 4 -41.87 3.30 16.62
C ILE A 4 -40.36 3.44 16.78
N THR A 5 -39.70 2.33 17.06
CA THR A 5 -38.27 2.30 17.37
C THR A 5 -37.53 1.53 16.28
N VAL A 6 -36.22 1.78 16.25
CA VAL A 6 -35.15 1.13 15.49
C VAL A 6 -35.27 -0.38 15.24
N PRO A 7 -35.93 -1.23 16.09
CA PRO A 7 -36.14 -2.64 15.76
C PRO A 7 -36.85 -2.89 14.42
N LEU A 8 -37.80 -2.05 14.01
CA LEU A 8 -38.55 -2.24 12.75
C LEU A 8 -37.64 -2.20 11.51
N GLN A 9 -36.65 -1.31 11.49
CA GLN A 9 -35.71 -1.19 10.37
C GLN A 9 -34.71 -2.36 10.34
N LEU A 10 -34.33 -2.92 11.50
CA LEU A 10 -33.46 -4.10 11.59
C LEU A 10 -34.20 -5.40 11.22
N VAL A 11 -35.50 -5.49 11.52
CA VAL A 11 -36.30 -6.71 11.31
C VAL A 11 -36.93 -6.76 9.91
N TYR A 12 -37.37 -5.63 9.37
CA TYR A 12 -38.19 -5.61 8.14
C TYR A 12 -37.61 -4.77 6.99
N GLY A 13 -36.79 -3.75 7.26
CA GLY A 13 -36.24 -2.83 6.23
C GLY A 13 -34.76 -3.01 5.87
N GLY A 14 -34.01 -3.80 6.65
CA GLY A 14 -32.56 -3.99 6.50
C GLY A 14 -32.18 -5.23 5.69
N VAL A 15 -30.89 -5.35 5.34
CA VAL A 15 -30.37 -6.56 4.67
C VAL A 15 -30.57 -7.77 5.59
N LYS A 16 -31.46 -8.69 5.23
CA LYS A 16 -31.73 -9.90 6.01
C LYS A 16 -30.52 -10.84 5.97
N LYS A 17 -29.83 -10.99 7.12
CA LYS A 17 -28.72 -11.93 7.34
C LYS A 17 -28.82 -12.56 8.72
N ALA A 18 -28.42 -13.83 8.84
CA ALA A 18 -28.40 -14.55 10.11
C ALA A 18 -27.55 -13.84 11.19
N ILE A 19 -26.48 -13.16 10.80
CA ILE A 19 -25.64 -12.34 11.69
C ILE A 19 -25.26 -11.04 10.97
N LEU A 20 -25.66 -9.90 11.53
CA LEU A 20 -25.28 -8.58 11.04
C LEU A 20 -23.94 -8.14 11.65
N ALA A 21 -23.09 -7.51 10.84
CA ALA A 21 -21.84 -6.94 11.32
C ALA A 21 -22.12 -5.71 12.21
N LEU A 22 -21.30 -5.49 13.25
CA LEU A 22 -21.45 -4.36 14.18
C LEU A 22 -21.53 -3.00 13.47
N GLY A 23 -20.80 -2.81 12.37
CA GLY A 23 -20.86 -1.59 11.56
C GLY A 23 -22.22 -1.38 10.88
N SER A 24 -22.83 -2.46 10.38
CA SER A 24 -24.19 -2.41 9.81
C SER A 24 -25.22 -2.12 10.89
N ILE A 25 -25.09 -2.73 12.07
CA ILE A 25 -25.94 -2.44 13.22
C ILE A 25 -25.82 -0.97 13.60
N LYS A 26 -24.60 -0.43 13.76
CA LYS A 26 -24.37 0.99 14.04
C LYS A 26 -24.97 1.91 12.98
N SER A 27 -24.93 1.53 11.70
CA SER A 27 -25.55 2.30 10.62
C SER A 27 -27.06 2.35 10.78
N TYR A 28 -27.72 1.21 11.03
CA TYR A 28 -29.17 1.15 11.24
C TYR A 28 -29.61 1.81 12.55
N THR A 29 -28.80 1.71 13.62
CA THR A 29 -29.12 2.33 14.92
C THR A 29 -28.74 3.80 14.99
N SER A 30 -28.00 4.34 14.00
CA SER A 30 -27.61 5.75 13.97
C SER A 30 -28.79 6.72 13.87
N LEU A 31 -29.92 6.27 13.32
CA LEU A 31 -31.17 7.05 13.29
C LEU A 31 -31.81 7.21 14.66
N LYS A 32 -31.48 6.35 15.64
CA LYS A 32 -32.12 6.38 16.96
C LYS A 32 -32.00 7.75 17.63
N SER A 33 -30.78 8.28 17.69
CA SER A 33 -30.50 9.57 18.33
C SER A 33 -31.08 10.74 17.55
N LYS A 34 -31.45 10.54 16.28
CA LYS A 34 -32.12 11.54 15.44
C LYS A 34 -33.64 11.49 15.57
N LEU A 35 -34.22 10.33 15.87
CA LEU A 35 -35.66 10.15 16.07
C LEU A 35 -36.11 10.40 17.51
N GLU A 36 -35.23 10.20 18.50
CA GLU A 36 -35.55 10.41 19.93
C GLU A 36 -36.11 11.81 20.26
N PRO A 37 -35.62 12.92 19.66
CA PRO A 37 -36.18 14.25 19.87
C PRO A 37 -37.54 14.49 19.21
N TYR A 38 -37.95 13.62 18.27
CA TYR A 38 -39.17 13.76 17.46
C TYR A 38 -40.06 12.52 17.61
N PRO A 39 -40.63 12.27 18.80
CA PRO A 39 -41.49 11.11 19.00
C PRO A 39 -42.76 11.23 18.16
N LEU A 40 -43.08 10.16 17.42
CA LEU A 40 -44.35 10.03 16.69
C LEU A 40 -45.28 9.11 17.48
N CYS A 41 -46.45 9.62 17.87
CA CYS A 41 -47.45 8.80 18.55
C CYS A 41 -48.31 8.03 17.54
N TYR A 42 -49.06 7.02 18.01
CA TYR A 42 -49.87 6.19 17.12
C TYR A 42 -50.98 7.00 16.42
N ALA A 43 -51.65 7.91 17.14
CA ALA A 43 -52.70 8.75 16.57
C ALA A 43 -52.16 9.71 15.50
N ASP A 44 -50.92 10.20 15.68
CA ASP A 44 -50.24 11.08 14.73
C ASP A 44 -49.73 10.33 13.49
N ALA A 45 -49.37 9.04 13.65
CA ALA A 45 -48.85 8.21 12.57
C ALA A 45 -49.90 7.88 11.51
N ILE A 46 -51.16 7.72 11.91
CA ILE A 46 -52.29 7.41 11.02
C ILE A 46 -52.91 8.67 10.38
N SER A 47 -52.44 9.86 10.76
CA SER A 47 -52.91 11.13 10.20
C SER A 47 -51.99 11.57 9.07
N GLU A 48 -52.54 11.66 7.85
CA GLU A 48 -51.80 12.04 6.63
C GLU A 48 -51.04 13.35 6.78
N GLU A 49 -51.68 14.39 7.32
CA GLU A 49 -51.04 15.70 7.47
C GLU A 49 -49.91 15.66 8.51
N VAL A 50 -50.17 15.01 9.66
CA VAL A 50 -49.25 15.01 10.79
C VAL A 50 -48.04 14.12 10.51
N ILE A 51 -48.22 12.97 9.86
CA ILE A 51 -47.09 12.09 9.51
C ILE A 51 -46.16 12.74 8.48
N ASN A 52 -46.71 13.42 7.47
CA ASN A 52 -45.89 14.12 6.47
C ASN A 52 -45.19 15.34 7.07
N ALA A 53 -45.85 16.10 7.95
CA ALA A 53 -45.24 17.20 8.68
C ALA A 53 -44.12 16.73 9.62
N TRP A 54 -44.33 15.64 10.35
CA TRP A 54 -43.32 15.01 11.20
C TRP A 54 -42.12 14.53 10.37
N ALA A 55 -42.37 13.80 9.28
CA ALA A 55 -41.32 13.27 8.43
C ALA A 55 -40.47 14.39 7.82
N LYS A 56 -41.10 15.49 7.39
CA LYS A 56 -40.39 16.69 6.90
C LYS A 56 -39.56 17.36 8.00
N THR A 57 -40.12 17.54 9.19
CA THR A 57 -39.43 18.13 10.35
C THR A 57 -38.17 17.35 10.73
N VAL A 58 -38.28 16.01 10.78
CA VAL A 58 -37.12 15.15 11.04
C VAL A 58 -36.11 15.22 9.90
N TYR A 59 -36.55 15.17 8.64
CA TYR A 59 -35.67 15.23 7.48
C TYR A 59 -34.85 16.54 7.43
N ASP A 60 -35.51 17.67 7.72
CA ASP A 60 -34.89 19.00 7.72
C ASP A 60 -33.92 19.19 8.90
N SER A 61 -34.15 18.50 10.03
CA SER A 61 -33.26 18.53 11.21
C SER A 61 -31.94 17.76 11.04
N ILE A 62 -31.81 16.96 9.98
CA ILE A 62 -30.64 16.11 9.76
C ILE A 62 -29.63 16.86 8.88
N ASP A 63 -28.48 17.27 9.42
CA ASP A 63 -27.46 17.96 8.61
C ASP A 63 -26.65 17.03 7.68
N SER A 64 -26.64 15.72 7.96
CA SER A 64 -25.79 14.76 7.25
C SER A 64 -26.54 14.04 6.13
N ASP A 65 -26.08 14.20 4.88
CA ASP A 65 -26.66 13.54 3.70
C ASP A 65 -26.76 12.01 3.85
N ASN A 66 -25.75 11.36 4.41
CA ASN A 66 -25.77 9.91 4.66
C ASN A 66 -26.90 9.49 5.62
N VAL A 67 -27.16 10.33 6.63
CA VAL A 67 -28.25 10.10 7.59
C VAL A 67 -29.59 10.44 6.95
N LYS A 68 -29.68 11.47 6.10
CA LYS A 68 -30.88 11.76 5.28
C LYS A 68 -31.22 10.59 4.36
N VAL A 69 -30.24 9.95 3.72
CA VAL A 69 -30.45 8.74 2.91
C VAL A 69 -30.98 7.59 3.76
N THR A 70 -30.39 7.37 4.93
CA THR A 70 -30.82 6.31 5.85
C THR A 70 -32.26 6.57 6.34
N PHE A 71 -32.59 7.83 6.61
CA PHE A 71 -33.92 8.27 7.01
C PHE A 71 -34.93 8.19 5.87
N TYR A 72 -34.58 8.61 4.64
CA TYR A 72 -35.42 8.44 3.46
C TYR A 72 -35.74 6.97 3.19
N ASN A 73 -34.75 6.06 3.32
CA ASN A 73 -35.00 4.62 3.21
C ASN A 73 -35.90 4.09 4.34
N PHE A 74 -35.85 4.71 5.53
CA PHE A 74 -36.77 4.42 6.63
C PHE A 74 -38.19 4.92 6.33
N LEU A 75 -38.35 6.14 5.80
CA LEU A 75 -39.64 6.67 5.33
C LEU A 75 -40.23 5.81 4.22
N ARG A 76 -39.41 5.38 3.24
CA ARG A 76 -39.81 4.44 2.20
C ARG A 76 -40.27 3.11 2.75
N PHE A 77 -39.69 2.64 3.86
CA PHE A 77 -40.18 1.44 4.53
C PHE A 77 -41.52 1.69 5.25
N LEU A 78 -41.66 2.84 5.92
CA LEU A 78 -42.90 3.24 6.59
C LEU A 78 -44.06 3.41 5.59
N SER A 79 -43.83 3.94 4.40
CA SER A 79 -44.88 4.08 3.38
C SER A 79 -45.47 2.75 2.91
N TYR A 80 -44.86 1.60 3.26
CA TYR A 80 -45.41 0.27 3.00
C TYR A 80 -46.07 -0.38 4.24
N GLN A 81 -46.11 0.31 5.38
CA GLN A 81 -46.84 -0.15 6.56
C GLN A 81 -48.26 0.39 6.54
N GLU A 82 -49.23 -0.44 6.87
CA GLU A 82 -50.67 -0.10 6.87
C GLU A 82 -51.00 1.15 7.70
N GLN A 83 -50.22 1.45 8.73
CA GLN A 83 -50.46 2.59 9.61
C GLN A 83 -49.87 3.91 9.10
N THR A 84 -49.02 3.87 8.06
CA THR A 84 -48.24 5.00 7.58
C THR A 84 -48.15 5.02 6.05
N ASP A 85 -49.13 4.42 5.39
CA ASP A 85 -49.23 4.28 3.93
C ASP A 85 -49.58 5.61 3.23
N THR A 86 -50.15 6.57 3.99
CA THR A 86 -50.40 7.96 3.57
C THR A 86 -49.13 8.84 3.52
N LEU A 87 -47.95 8.26 3.76
CA LEU A 87 -46.68 8.99 3.75
C LEU A 87 -46.23 9.25 2.29
N ASP A 88 -46.21 10.52 1.90
CA ASP A 88 -45.89 10.93 0.54
C ASP A 88 -44.39 11.21 0.39
N LEU A 89 -43.71 10.27 -0.26
CA LEU A 89 -42.27 10.35 -0.53
C LEU A 89 -41.89 11.42 -1.56
N SER A 90 -42.85 11.96 -2.33
CA SER A 90 -42.58 12.99 -3.35
C SER A 90 -42.16 14.33 -2.73
N ASN A 91 -42.53 14.57 -1.47
CA ASN A 91 -42.16 15.76 -0.69
C ASN A 91 -40.68 15.79 -0.28
N PHE A 92 -39.96 14.70 -0.49
CA PHE A 92 -38.56 14.57 -0.11
C PHE A 92 -37.72 14.52 -1.37
N SER A 93 -36.61 15.24 -1.36
CA SER A 93 -35.57 15.07 -2.36
C SER A 93 -35.14 13.59 -2.33
N SER A 94 -35.49 12.84 -3.38
CA SER A 94 -34.94 11.51 -3.59
C SER A 94 -33.43 11.63 -3.43
N PRO A 95 -32.76 10.80 -2.60
CA PRO A 95 -31.33 10.87 -2.42
C PRO A 95 -30.65 10.25 -3.65
N LEU A 96 -30.85 10.84 -4.83
CA LEU A 96 -29.83 10.90 -5.86
C LEU A 96 -28.78 11.91 -5.41
N VAL A 97 -28.26 11.73 -4.20
CA VAL A 97 -27.00 12.35 -3.83
C VAL A 97 -25.99 11.71 -4.78
N PRO A 98 -25.16 12.48 -5.51
CA PRO A 98 -24.01 11.91 -6.19
C PRO A 98 -23.28 11.02 -5.18
N PRO A 99 -22.80 9.83 -5.58
CA PRO A 99 -22.28 8.85 -4.65
C PRO A 99 -21.43 9.52 -3.57
N SER A 100 -21.63 9.17 -2.29
CA SER A 100 -20.78 9.64 -1.18
C SER A 100 -19.32 9.15 -1.28
N VAL A 101 -18.94 8.68 -2.47
CA VAL A 101 -17.72 8.00 -2.82
C VAL A 101 -16.87 9.01 -3.56
N SER A 102 -15.79 9.43 -2.91
CA SER A 102 -14.85 10.41 -3.46
C SER A 102 -14.37 9.97 -4.85
N PRO A 103 -14.50 10.82 -5.90
CA PRO A 103 -14.04 10.51 -7.24
C PRO A 103 -12.51 10.57 -7.38
N ALA A 104 -11.81 10.98 -6.31
CA ALA A 104 -10.37 11.13 -6.28
C ALA A 104 -9.66 9.84 -6.70
N ARG A 105 -8.83 9.97 -7.74
CA ARG A 105 -8.04 8.90 -8.35
C ARG A 105 -6.63 9.41 -8.64
N LEU A 106 -5.69 8.48 -8.69
CA LEU A 106 -4.32 8.70 -9.11
C LEU A 106 -4.14 8.13 -10.51
N ASN A 107 -3.43 8.83 -11.37
CA ASN A 107 -2.83 8.24 -12.57
C ASN A 107 -1.54 7.47 -12.20
N ILE A 108 -0.93 6.79 -13.18
CA ILE A 108 0.27 5.96 -12.91
C ILE A 108 1.49 6.82 -12.54
N ASP A 109 1.63 8.03 -13.06
CA ASP A 109 2.76 8.91 -12.74
C ASP A 109 2.63 9.51 -11.32
N GLU A 110 1.41 9.78 -10.86
CA GLU A 110 1.12 10.15 -9.48
C GLU A 110 1.41 8.99 -8.52
N LEU A 111 1.07 7.75 -8.91
CA LEU A 111 1.53 6.57 -8.17
C LEU A 111 3.06 6.49 -8.14
N ASP A 112 3.73 6.76 -9.26
CA ASP A 112 5.19 6.78 -9.34
C ASP A 112 5.80 7.80 -8.38
N HIS A 113 5.21 9.00 -8.32
CA HIS A 113 5.59 10.05 -7.38
C HIS A 113 5.38 9.64 -5.92
N LEU A 114 4.29 8.92 -5.62
CA LEU A 114 4.07 8.30 -4.31
C LEU A 114 5.16 7.27 -3.98
N ILE A 115 5.48 6.36 -4.92
CA ILE A 115 6.51 5.33 -4.71
C ILE A 115 7.87 5.96 -4.44
N LYS A 116 8.25 6.96 -5.24
CA LYS A 116 9.47 7.76 -5.02
C LYS A 116 9.49 8.35 -3.62
N THR A 117 8.41 9.01 -3.21
CA THR A 117 8.29 9.62 -1.88
C THR A 117 8.41 8.59 -0.75
N LEU A 118 7.82 7.39 -0.91
CA LEU A 118 7.89 6.33 0.10
C LEU A 118 9.30 5.75 0.26
N ILE A 119 10.08 5.70 -0.83
CA ILE A 119 11.46 5.22 -0.83
C ILE A 119 12.43 6.29 -0.33
N ASP A 120 12.26 7.53 -0.79
CA ASP A 120 13.12 8.67 -0.45
C ASP A 120 12.86 9.21 0.97
N ASN A 121 11.72 8.85 1.57
CA ASN A 121 11.44 9.18 2.95
C ASN A 121 12.64 8.74 3.80
N LYS A 122 13.18 9.65 4.62
CA LYS A 122 14.37 9.47 5.49
C LYS A 122 14.18 8.41 6.59
N SER A 123 13.26 7.45 6.39
CA SER A 123 13.12 6.24 7.16
C SER A 123 14.47 5.54 7.23
N LYS A 124 14.97 5.39 8.46
CA LYS A 124 16.22 4.66 8.74
C LYS A 124 16.03 3.13 8.67
N TYR A 125 14.85 2.66 8.25
CA TYR A 125 14.47 1.24 8.27
C TYR A 125 14.09 0.75 6.87
N PRO A 126 14.88 -0.15 6.27
CA PRO A 126 14.66 -0.60 4.90
C PRO A 126 13.42 -1.48 4.74
N PHE A 127 13.03 -2.27 5.75
CA PHE A 127 11.79 -3.05 5.71
C PHE A 127 10.55 -2.16 5.64
N ARG A 128 10.58 -1.00 6.31
CA ARG A 128 9.44 -0.09 6.32
C ARG A 128 9.20 0.50 4.94
N SER A 129 10.23 1.06 4.31
CA SER A 129 10.10 1.63 2.96
C SER A 129 9.66 0.57 1.95
N LEU A 130 10.28 -0.62 1.96
CA LEU A 130 9.88 -1.72 1.08
C LEU A 130 8.41 -2.11 1.27
N PHE A 131 7.98 -2.42 2.50
CA PHE A 131 6.63 -2.89 2.74
C PHE A 131 5.57 -1.80 2.51
N CYS A 132 5.87 -0.52 2.77
CA CYS A 132 5.00 0.59 2.37
C CYS A 132 4.83 0.66 0.85
N THR A 133 5.94 0.58 0.10
CA THR A 133 5.93 0.61 -1.37
C THR A 133 5.17 -0.58 -1.95
N ILE A 134 5.43 -1.80 -1.47
CA ILE A 134 4.68 -2.98 -1.89
C ILE A 134 3.20 -2.84 -1.54
N ALA A 135 2.84 -2.33 -0.35
CA ALA A 135 1.45 -2.11 0.01
C ALA A 135 0.76 -1.14 -0.96
N ALA A 136 1.42 -0.06 -1.36
CA ALA A 136 0.89 0.90 -2.34
C ALA A 136 0.69 0.25 -3.71
N LEU A 137 1.70 -0.49 -4.21
CA LEU A 137 1.63 -1.22 -5.47
C LEU A 137 0.52 -2.27 -5.49
N LEU A 138 0.32 -3.02 -4.39
CA LEU A 138 -0.76 -4.01 -4.26
C LEU A 138 -2.14 -3.34 -4.15
N GLY A 139 -2.23 -2.20 -3.46
CA GLY A 139 -3.47 -1.41 -3.40
C GLY A 139 -3.90 -0.91 -4.77
N PHE A 140 -2.94 -0.49 -5.60
CA PHE A 140 -3.17 0.03 -6.95
C PHE A 140 -3.34 -1.10 -7.96
N TYR A 141 -2.27 -1.83 -8.32
CA TYR A 141 -2.28 -2.79 -9.43
C TYR A 141 -3.15 -4.04 -9.16
N ALA A 142 -3.16 -4.52 -7.92
CA ALA A 142 -4.01 -5.64 -7.52
C ALA A 142 -5.36 -5.19 -6.92
N MET A 143 -5.66 -3.88 -6.90
CA MET A 143 -6.95 -3.33 -6.47
C MET A 143 -7.38 -3.80 -5.06
N LEU A 144 -6.41 -4.09 -4.19
CA LEU A 144 -6.70 -4.69 -2.89
C LEU A 144 -7.27 -3.64 -1.93
N ARG A 145 -8.27 -4.04 -1.15
CA ARG A 145 -8.72 -3.24 -0.01
C ARG A 145 -7.61 -3.19 1.04
N ARG A 146 -7.61 -2.12 1.82
CA ARG A 146 -6.70 -1.92 2.95
C ARG A 146 -6.52 -3.15 3.85
N GLY A 147 -7.63 -3.77 4.26
CA GLY A 147 -7.60 -4.97 5.09
C GLY A 147 -7.14 -6.23 4.36
N GLU A 148 -7.36 -6.31 3.04
CA GLU A 148 -6.89 -7.41 2.19
C GLU A 148 -5.37 -7.38 2.06
N VAL A 149 -4.77 -6.19 1.86
CA VAL A 149 -3.31 -6.01 1.80
C VAL A 149 -2.64 -6.47 3.10
N LEU A 150 -3.20 -6.12 4.25
CA LEU A 150 -2.63 -6.47 5.55
C LEU A 150 -2.63 -7.98 5.81
N ARG A 151 -3.73 -8.66 5.52
CA ARG A 151 -3.87 -10.09 5.87
C ARG A 151 -3.34 -11.03 4.80
N LEU A 152 -2.85 -10.51 3.68
CA LEU A 152 -2.32 -11.32 2.59
C LEU A 152 -1.13 -12.13 3.12
N ARG A 153 -1.15 -13.45 2.94
CA ARG A 153 -0.07 -14.35 3.38
C ARG A 153 0.90 -14.59 2.24
N ARG A 154 2.07 -15.15 2.57
CA ARG A 154 3.07 -15.51 1.56
C ARG A 154 2.50 -16.43 0.48
N LYS A 155 1.67 -17.42 0.85
CA LYS A 155 1.07 -18.35 -0.12
C LYS A 155 0.02 -17.75 -1.04
N ASP A 156 -0.55 -16.62 -0.66
CA ASP A 156 -1.66 -15.98 -1.35
C ASP A 156 -1.16 -15.13 -2.54
N ILE A 157 0.15 -15.08 -2.81
CA ILE A 157 0.73 -14.27 -3.88
C ILE A 157 1.79 -15.05 -4.67
N ARG A 158 1.77 -14.91 -5.99
CA ARG A 158 2.75 -15.50 -6.92
C ARG A 158 3.22 -14.42 -7.89
N PHE A 159 4.52 -14.33 -8.13
CA PHE A 159 5.10 -13.36 -9.05
C PHE A 159 6.03 -14.04 -10.05
N LYS A 160 5.86 -13.74 -11.34
CA LYS A 160 6.74 -14.19 -12.43
C LYS A 160 7.59 -13.00 -12.92
N PRO A 161 8.86 -12.85 -12.49
CA PRO A 161 9.63 -11.63 -12.76
C PRO A 161 9.85 -11.30 -14.25
N ARG A 162 10.02 -12.33 -15.10
CA ARG A 162 10.28 -12.18 -16.54
C ARG A 162 9.10 -11.50 -17.25
N THR A 163 7.89 -11.94 -16.98
CA THR A 163 6.67 -11.38 -17.59
C THR A 163 6.14 -10.18 -16.79
N GLY A 164 6.42 -10.13 -15.49
CA GLY A 164 5.82 -9.19 -14.56
C GLY A 164 4.44 -9.63 -14.05
N LEU A 165 3.99 -10.85 -14.40
CA LEU A 165 2.69 -11.36 -13.95
C LEU A 165 2.68 -11.54 -12.43
N LEU A 166 1.70 -10.93 -11.78
CA LEU A 166 1.38 -11.06 -10.38
C LEU A 166 -0.01 -11.68 -10.24
N THR A 167 -0.08 -12.79 -9.53
CA THR A 167 -1.34 -13.45 -9.17
C THR A 167 -1.55 -13.33 -7.67
N VAL A 168 -2.71 -12.84 -7.26
CA VAL A 168 -3.09 -12.66 -5.86
C VAL A 168 -4.39 -13.39 -5.57
N THR A 169 -4.39 -14.26 -4.56
CA THR A 169 -5.58 -14.95 -4.09
C THR A 169 -6.08 -14.27 -2.81
N VAL A 170 -7.25 -13.64 -2.88
CA VAL A 170 -7.87 -13.03 -1.71
C VAL A 170 -8.84 -14.03 -1.09
N ALA A 171 -8.52 -14.51 0.12
CA ALA A 171 -9.30 -15.52 0.84
C ALA A 171 -9.53 -15.13 2.30
N ASN A 172 -10.35 -15.94 3.01
CA ASN A 172 -10.50 -15.84 4.46
C ASN A 172 -9.19 -16.22 5.16
N THR A 173 -8.85 -15.48 6.21
CA THR A 173 -7.67 -15.75 7.04
C THR A 173 -8.05 -15.68 8.52
N PRO A 174 -7.20 -16.19 9.43
CA PRO A 174 -7.41 -16.02 10.88
C PRO A 174 -7.57 -14.55 11.30
N GLU A 175 -6.99 -13.61 10.54
CA GLU A 175 -7.05 -12.18 10.83
C GLU A 175 -8.31 -11.49 10.28
N GLY A 176 -9.13 -12.17 9.48
CA GLY A 176 -10.40 -11.64 9.01
C GLY A 176 -10.99 -12.35 7.79
N LYS A 177 -12.28 -12.13 7.56
CA LYS A 177 -13.05 -12.73 6.47
C LYS A 177 -13.23 -11.81 5.26
N THR A 178 -13.39 -12.37 4.07
CA THR A 178 -13.68 -11.62 2.84
C THR A 178 -15.11 -11.10 2.87
N LYS A 179 -15.40 -10.08 2.06
CA LYS A 179 -16.77 -9.57 1.91
C LYS A 179 -17.61 -10.70 1.32
N GLY A 180 -18.63 -11.16 2.05
CA GLY A 180 -19.48 -12.27 1.62
C GLY A 180 -18.86 -13.66 1.78
N ASN A 181 -17.71 -13.80 2.46
CA ASN A 181 -16.97 -15.06 2.65
C ASN A 181 -16.51 -15.77 1.37
N THR A 182 -16.54 -15.10 0.22
CA THR A 182 -16.06 -15.64 -1.06
C THR A 182 -14.59 -15.31 -1.30
N SER A 183 -13.86 -16.26 -1.88
CA SER A 183 -12.49 -16.05 -2.33
C SER A 183 -12.49 -15.58 -3.78
N ARG A 184 -11.43 -14.86 -4.19
CA ARG A 184 -11.23 -14.47 -5.59
C ARG A 184 -9.76 -14.43 -5.95
N GLU A 185 -9.47 -14.60 -7.23
CA GLU A 185 -8.14 -14.43 -7.79
C GLU A 185 -8.05 -13.14 -8.59
N ILE A 186 -6.89 -12.48 -8.51
CA ILE A 186 -6.59 -11.24 -9.22
C ILE A 186 -5.32 -11.48 -10.00
N TYR A 187 -5.35 -11.11 -11.27
CA TYR A 187 -4.23 -11.19 -12.18
C TYR A 187 -3.86 -9.77 -12.60
N THR A 188 -2.58 -9.39 -12.51
CA THR A 188 -2.10 -8.10 -13.03
C THR A 188 -0.67 -8.21 -13.49
N THR A 189 -0.23 -7.29 -14.33
CA THR A 189 1.18 -7.11 -14.65
C THR A 189 1.78 -6.02 -13.75
N ILE A 190 3.07 -6.11 -13.45
CA ILE A 190 3.81 -5.07 -12.75
C ILE A 190 4.82 -4.45 -13.73
N PRO A 191 4.81 -3.11 -13.91
CA PRO A 191 5.77 -2.41 -14.74
C PRO A 191 7.23 -2.74 -14.36
N LYS A 192 8.11 -2.79 -15.36
CA LYS A 192 9.52 -3.23 -15.23
C LYS A 192 10.25 -2.58 -14.07
N GLN A 193 10.08 -1.27 -13.89
CA GLN A 193 10.77 -0.49 -12.85
C GLN A 193 10.44 -0.91 -11.41
N TYR A 194 9.29 -1.55 -11.17
CA TYR A 194 8.90 -1.99 -9.82
C TYR A 194 9.21 -3.47 -9.56
N ARG A 195 9.49 -4.27 -10.59
CA ARG A 195 9.62 -5.74 -10.48
C ARG A 195 10.71 -6.17 -9.50
N GLN A 196 11.83 -5.45 -9.48
CA GLN A 196 12.96 -5.78 -8.63
C GLN A 196 12.62 -5.61 -7.13
N LEU A 197 11.72 -4.70 -6.76
CA LEU A 197 11.23 -4.57 -5.38
C LEU A 197 10.42 -5.81 -4.95
N LEU A 198 9.58 -6.34 -5.84
CA LEU A 198 8.88 -7.60 -5.57
C LEU A 198 9.85 -8.77 -5.45
N ILE A 199 10.88 -8.84 -6.31
CA ILE A 199 11.94 -9.86 -6.18
C ILE A 199 12.55 -9.81 -4.77
N TYR A 200 12.94 -8.63 -4.28
CA TYR A 200 13.49 -8.50 -2.92
C TYR A 200 12.51 -8.92 -1.84
N LEU A 201 11.22 -8.58 -1.97
CA LEU A 201 10.19 -9.05 -1.04
C LEU A 201 10.14 -10.58 -0.99
N PHE A 202 10.13 -11.25 -2.14
CA PHE A 202 10.08 -12.70 -2.21
C PHE A 202 11.37 -13.37 -1.70
N GLU A 203 12.54 -12.77 -1.96
CA GLU A 203 13.82 -13.24 -1.38
C GLU A 203 13.82 -13.11 0.14
N ILE A 204 13.36 -11.97 0.69
CA ILE A 204 13.19 -11.77 2.14
C ILE A 204 12.27 -12.83 2.74
N LYS A 205 11.19 -13.17 2.03
CA LYS A 205 10.17 -14.10 2.51
C LYS A 205 10.47 -15.55 2.13
N LYS A 206 11.57 -15.86 1.44
CA LYS A 206 11.82 -17.14 0.76
C LYS A 206 11.77 -18.37 1.66
N HIS A 207 12.16 -18.23 2.92
CA HIS A 207 12.16 -19.33 3.90
C HIS A 207 11.10 -19.17 4.99
N SER A 208 10.30 -18.09 4.96
CA SER A 208 9.21 -17.89 5.91
C SER A 208 8.05 -18.86 5.64
N ASP A 209 7.34 -19.23 6.71
CA ASP A 209 6.15 -20.07 6.61
C ASP A 209 5.11 -19.44 5.65
N ARG A 210 4.50 -20.29 4.83
CA ARG A 210 3.49 -19.97 3.83
C ARG A 210 2.27 -19.26 4.41
N ASP A 211 1.93 -19.53 5.67
CA ASP A 211 0.80 -18.91 6.38
C ASP A 211 1.16 -17.58 7.06
N GLN A 212 2.44 -17.21 7.11
CA GLN A 212 2.86 -15.93 7.66
C GLN A 212 2.42 -14.77 6.76
N PRO A 213 2.18 -13.58 7.34
CA PRO A 213 1.83 -12.42 6.55
C PRO A 213 2.92 -12.02 5.55
N LEU A 214 2.50 -11.60 4.36
CA LEU A 214 3.38 -11.16 3.28
C LEU A 214 4.17 -9.91 3.69
N LEU A 215 3.51 -8.95 4.33
CA LEU A 215 4.12 -7.72 4.83
C LEU A 215 4.29 -7.80 6.34
N GLY A 216 5.49 -7.51 6.83
CA GLY A 216 5.83 -7.51 8.26
C GLY A 216 6.78 -8.62 8.68
N PHE A 217 7.17 -8.60 9.95
CA PHE A 217 7.96 -9.65 10.60
C PHE A 217 7.09 -10.87 10.93
N GLU A 218 7.73 -12.02 11.14
CA GLU A 218 7.05 -13.21 11.64
C GLU A 218 6.52 -12.96 13.06
N GLY A 219 5.26 -13.35 13.30
CA GLY A 219 4.58 -13.08 14.58
C GLY A 219 4.19 -11.61 14.82
N GLU A 220 4.36 -10.71 13.84
CA GLU A 220 3.97 -9.31 13.99
C GLU A 220 2.43 -9.14 13.97
N LYS A 221 1.90 -8.52 15.03
CA LYS A 221 0.46 -8.29 15.20
C LYS A 221 -0.13 -7.43 14.07
N TYR A 222 -1.33 -7.78 13.61
CA TYR A 222 -2.10 -7.05 12.59
C TYR A 222 -2.12 -5.53 12.79
N HIS A 223 -2.43 -5.05 14.00
CA HIS A 223 -2.50 -3.61 14.29
C HIS A 223 -1.14 -2.91 14.18
N SER A 224 -0.05 -3.61 14.49
CA SER A 224 1.32 -3.10 14.35
C SER A 224 1.62 -2.81 12.87
N ARG A 225 1.31 -3.77 12.01
CA ARG A 225 1.50 -3.70 10.55
C ARG A 225 0.67 -2.58 9.93
N GLN A 226 -0.55 -2.41 10.43
CA GLN A 226 -1.43 -1.32 10.06
C GLN A 226 -0.80 0.06 10.31
N LEU A 227 -0.30 0.30 11.53
CA LEU A 227 0.29 1.58 11.91
C LEU A 227 1.66 1.81 11.26
N TYR A 228 2.44 0.74 11.08
CA TYR A 228 3.82 0.88 10.65
C TYR A 228 4.00 0.91 9.14
N TYR A 229 3.13 0.22 8.38
CA TYR A 229 3.25 0.10 6.92
C TYR A 229 2.14 0.82 6.12
N LEU A 230 0.88 0.79 6.56
CA LEU A 230 -0.22 1.39 5.77
C LEU A 230 -0.53 2.85 6.12
N LEU A 231 -0.35 3.23 7.39
CA LEU A 231 -0.52 4.62 7.80
C LEU A 231 0.48 5.56 7.10
N PRO A 232 1.78 5.21 6.90
CA PRO A 232 2.69 6.03 6.12
C PRO A 232 2.24 6.23 4.67
N VAL A 233 1.69 5.20 4.02
CA VAL A 233 1.11 5.32 2.67
C VAL A 233 -0.03 6.33 2.67
N SER A 234 -0.94 6.22 3.64
CA SER A 234 -2.07 7.17 3.76
C SER A 234 -1.61 8.60 4.03
N ARG A 235 -0.54 8.77 4.83
CA ARG A 235 0.04 10.10 5.12
C ARG A 235 0.73 10.69 3.89
N ALA A 236 1.49 9.88 3.14
CA ALA A 236 2.14 10.30 1.92
C ALA A 236 1.10 10.71 0.86
N LEU A 237 0.05 9.89 0.67
CA LEU A 237 -1.08 10.23 -0.20
C LEU A 237 -1.70 11.59 0.15
N ARG A 238 -1.97 11.84 1.44
CA ARG A 238 -2.54 13.12 1.88
C ARG A 238 -1.61 14.30 1.69
N CYS A 239 -0.32 14.08 1.91
CA CYS A 239 0.70 15.10 1.77
C CYS A 239 0.91 15.52 0.31
N LEU A 240 0.84 14.55 -0.62
CA LEU A 240 1.10 14.78 -2.04
C LEU A 240 -0.13 15.24 -2.81
N PHE A 241 -1.31 14.67 -2.51
CA PHE A 241 -2.51 14.82 -3.34
C PHE A 241 -3.70 15.46 -2.60
N GLY A 242 -3.54 15.77 -1.30
CA GLY A 242 -4.53 16.47 -0.50
C GLY A 242 -5.21 15.61 0.58
N SER A 243 -5.76 16.28 1.60
CA SER A 243 -6.24 15.67 2.85
C SER A 243 -7.35 14.61 2.67
N HIS A 244 -8.12 14.71 1.60
CA HIS A 244 -9.18 13.78 1.24
C HIS A 244 -8.65 12.43 0.78
N PHE A 245 -7.40 12.34 0.31
CA PHE A 245 -6.82 11.07 -0.12
C PHE A 245 -6.60 10.08 1.02
N ASN A 246 -6.82 8.80 0.73
CA ASN A 246 -6.62 7.70 1.66
C ASN A 246 -6.25 6.42 0.88
N PHE A 247 -5.84 5.37 1.60
CA PHE A 247 -5.41 4.12 0.98
C PHE A 247 -6.45 3.49 0.03
N HIS A 248 -7.74 3.67 0.29
CA HIS A 248 -8.78 3.11 -0.57
C HIS A 248 -8.75 3.72 -1.97
N HIS A 249 -8.34 4.98 -2.13
CA HIS A 249 -8.23 5.61 -3.46
C HIS A 249 -7.18 4.95 -4.36
N LEU A 250 -6.20 4.22 -3.82
CA LEU A 250 -5.34 3.37 -4.64
C LEU A 250 -6.15 2.27 -5.34
N ARG A 251 -7.11 1.67 -4.64
CA ARG A 251 -8.05 0.70 -5.24
C ARG A 251 -8.95 1.37 -6.27
N HIS A 252 -9.42 2.60 -6.04
CA HIS A 252 -10.21 3.32 -7.06
C HIS A 252 -9.42 3.50 -8.35
N SER A 253 -8.21 4.01 -8.21
CA SER A 253 -7.26 4.20 -9.32
C SER A 253 -6.97 2.88 -10.04
N GLY A 254 -6.73 1.81 -9.27
CA GLY A 254 -6.51 0.45 -9.77
C GLY A 254 -7.68 -0.11 -10.58
N VAL A 255 -8.91 0.06 -10.09
CA VAL A 255 -10.12 -0.39 -10.80
C VAL A 255 -10.30 0.37 -12.10
N HIS A 256 -10.01 1.68 -12.10
CA HIS A 256 -10.07 2.50 -13.30
C HIS A 256 -9.06 2.03 -14.36
N ILE A 257 -7.78 1.89 -14.01
CA ILE A 257 -6.77 1.43 -14.97
C ILE A 257 -7.02 -0.02 -15.43
N PHE A 258 -7.59 -0.87 -14.58
CA PHE A 258 -8.02 -2.21 -14.96
C PHE A 258 -9.16 -2.17 -16.00
N MET A 259 -10.10 -1.24 -15.87
CA MET A 259 -11.13 -1.01 -16.89
C MET A 259 -10.49 -0.64 -18.24
N LEU A 260 -9.48 0.23 -18.24
CA LEU A 260 -8.76 0.58 -19.47
C LEU A 260 -8.07 -0.62 -20.10
N GLN A 261 -7.38 -1.46 -19.31
CA GLN A 261 -6.79 -2.72 -19.81
C GLN A 261 -7.86 -3.64 -20.42
N THR A 262 -9.01 -3.73 -19.77
CA THR A 262 -10.14 -4.57 -20.18
C THR A 262 -10.72 -4.09 -21.51
N LEU A 263 -10.93 -2.78 -21.68
CA LEU A 263 -11.38 -2.20 -22.95
C LEU A 263 -10.33 -2.32 -24.05
N HIS A 264 -9.05 -2.24 -23.70
CA HIS A 264 -7.96 -2.46 -24.66
C HIS A 264 -7.83 -3.89 -25.16
N CYS A 265 -8.52 -4.87 -24.57
CA CYS A 265 -8.69 -6.19 -25.18
C CYS A 265 -9.47 -6.09 -26.49
N VAL A 266 -10.50 -5.26 -26.54
CA VAL A 266 -11.45 -5.17 -27.67
C VAL A 266 -11.24 -3.94 -28.55
N SER A 267 -10.41 -2.98 -28.12
CA SER A 267 -10.09 -1.78 -28.89
C SER A 267 -8.93 -2.00 -29.87
N ASN A 268 -8.97 -1.35 -31.03
CA ASN A 268 -7.85 -1.32 -31.99
C ASN A 268 -6.86 -0.17 -31.74
N THR A 269 -6.79 0.35 -30.50
CA THR A 269 -5.88 1.46 -30.17
C THR A 269 -4.42 0.98 -30.23
N PRO A 270 -3.54 1.63 -31.01
CA PRO A 270 -2.10 1.32 -31.03
C PRO A 270 -1.44 1.53 -29.67
N ASP A 271 -0.48 0.68 -29.29
CA ASP A 271 0.13 0.65 -27.96
C ASP A 271 0.74 2.00 -27.54
N GLU A 272 1.32 2.75 -28.48
CA GLU A 272 1.96 4.06 -28.22
C GLU A 272 0.95 5.14 -27.83
N LEU A 273 -0.34 4.88 -28.05
CA LEU A 273 -1.46 5.80 -27.91
C LEU A 273 -2.44 5.36 -26.81
N ARG A 274 -2.15 4.25 -26.13
CA ARG A 274 -2.99 3.76 -25.01
C ARG A 274 -2.80 4.53 -23.72
N GLY A 275 -1.75 5.34 -23.62
CA GLY A 275 -1.44 6.13 -22.42
C GLY A 275 -0.72 7.43 -22.75
N GLU A 276 -0.81 8.37 -21.83
CA GLU A 276 -0.13 9.67 -21.93
C GLU A 276 1.36 9.55 -21.60
N THR A 277 1.70 8.59 -20.73
CA THR A 277 3.04 8.43 -20.16
C THR A 277 3.66 7.10 -20.59
N ILE A 278 4.99 6.96 -20.52
CA ILE A 278 5.66 5.69 -20.90
C ILE A 278 5.19 4.55 -20.00
N LEU A 279 5.06 4.83 -18.71
CA LEU A 279 4.64 3.87 -17.70
C LEU A 279 3.21 3.39 -17.94
N GLU A 280 2.33 4.31 -18.29
CA GLU A 280 0.96 3.99 -18.66
C GLU A 280 0.90 3.19 -19.97
N CYS A 281 1.64 3.60 -21.01
CA CYS A 281 1.78 2.82 -22.24
C CYS A 281 2.32 1.41 -21.99
N GLU A 282 3.32 1.23 -21.11
CA GLU A 282 3.84 -0.09 -20.75
C GLU A 282 2.72 -0.96 -20.14
N PHE A 283 1.99 -0.40 -19.17
CA PHE A 283 0.97 -1.12 -18.44
C PHE A 283 -0.29 -1.43 -19.28
N LEU A 284 -0.64 -0.56 -20.22
CA LEU A 284 -1.79 -0.71 -21.12
C LEU A 284 -1.44 -1.39 -22.45
N SER A 285 -0.16 -1.68 -22.70
CA SER A 285 0.31 -2.35 -23.91
C SER A 285 -0.41 -3.68 -24.16
N SER A 286 -0.54 -4.05 -25.44
CA SER A 286 -1.11 -5.32 -25.87
C SER A 286 -0.42 -6.51 -25.21
N LYS A 287 0.90 -6.41 -25.00
CA LYS A 287 1.68 -7.41 -24.27
C LYS A 287 1.27 -7.52 -22.80
N ALA A 288 1.13 -6.40 -22.09
CA ALA A 288 0.74 -6.41 -20.69
C ALA A 288 -0.69 -6.92 -20.49
N VAL A 289 -1.60 -6.51 -21.37
CA VAL A 289 -3.00 -6.97 -21.39
C VAL A 289 -3.06 -8.48 -21.66
N SER A 290 -2.36 -8.97 -22.68
CA SER A 290 -2.29 -10.41 -23.00
C SER A 290 -1.75 -11.22 -21.82
N ILE A 291 -0.64 -10.80 -21.18
CA ILE A 291 -0.09 -11.48 -20.01
C ILE A 291 -1.09 -11.53 -18.84
N ARG A 292 -1.86 -10.44 -18.63
CA ARG A 292 -2.85 -10.37 -17.56
C ARG A 292 -4.00 -11.35 -17.76
N PHE A 293 -4.54 -11.41 -18.99
CA PHE A 293 -5.72 -12.19 -19.33
C PHE A 293 -5.42 -13.59 -19.87
N ASP A 294 -4.15 -13.98 -19.98
CA ASP A 294 -3.71 -15.31 -20.41
C ASP A 294 -4.43 -16.45 -19.67
N TYR A 295 -4.72 -16.27 -18.37
CA TYR A 295 -5.47 -17.24 -17.56
C TYR A 295 -6.91 -17.50 -18.08
N TRP A 296 -7.53 -16.50 -18.70
CA TRP A 296 -8.90 -16.57 -19.20
C TRP A 296 -8.91 -16.91 -20.70
N PHE A 297 -7.94 -16.36 -21.43
CA PHE A 297 -7.84 -16.55 -22.86
C PHE A 297 -7.34 -17.94 -23.21
N GLU A 298 -6.47 -18.52 -22.38
CA GLU A 298 -5.94 -19.88 -22.54
C GLU A 298 -5.32 -20.10 -23.95
N GLY A 299 -4.63 -19.08 -24.46
CA GLY A 299 -4.00 -19.09 -25.79
C GLY A 299 -4.92 -18.68 -26.95
N ARG A 300 -6.21 -18.44 -26.70
CA ARG A 300 -7.15 -17.93 -27.70
C ARG A 300 -6.97 -16.42 -27.93
N SER A 301 -7.36 -15.97 -29.11
CA SER A 301 -7.51 -14.56 -29.45
C SER A 301 -8.77 -13.97 -28.82
N VAL A 302 -8.82 -12.64 -28.69
CA VAL A 302 -9.95 -11.95 -28.02
C VAL A 302 -11.27 -12.20 -28.74
N CYS A 303 -11.27 -12.30 -30.07
CA CYS A 303 -12.48 -12.57 -30.86
C CYS A 303 -13.02 -14.00 -30.72
N GLU A 304 -12.25 -14.92 -30.13
CA GLU A 304 -12.66 -16.30 -29.86
C GLU A 304 -13.28 -16.47 -28.47
N ILE A 305 -13.43 -15.37 -27.72
CA ILE A 305 -13.91 -15.37 -26.34
C ILE A 305 -15.20 -14.56 -26.30
N ASN A 306 -16.13 -14.99 -25.45
CA ASN A 306 -17.40 -14.28 -25.23
C ASN A 306 -17.13 -12.89 -24.63
N ASP A 307 -17.14 -11.87 -25.49
CA ASP A 307 -16.95 -10.47 -25.12
C ASP A 307 -18.06 -9.96 -24.17
N ALA A 308 -19.24 -10.58 -24.18
CA ALA A 308 -20.30 -10.28 -23.21
C ALA A 308 -19.91 -10.62 -21.77
N ALA A 309 -18.98 -11.56 -21.55
CA ALA A 309 -18.50 -11.95 -20.21
C ALA A 309 -17.38 -11.05 -19.66
N LEU A 310 -16.89 -10.09 -20.45
CA LEU A 310 -15.74 -9.23 -20.12
C LEU A 310 -15.94 -8.42 -18.84
N LEU A 311 -17.14 -7.85 -18.66
CA LEU A 311 -17.49 -7.06 -17.46
C LEU A 311 -17.70 -7.95 -16.23
N ASP A 312 -18.16 -9.19 -16.43
CA ASP A 312 -18.33 -10.17 -15.36
C ASP A 312 -16.97 -10.64 -14.86
N GLU A 313 -16.03 -10.97 -15.74
CA GLU A 313 -14.63 -11.28 -15.39
C GLU A 313 -13.96 -10.15 -14.63
N MET A 314 -14.19 -8.90 -15.06
CA MET A 314 -13.73 -7.73 -14.32
C MET A 314 -14.35 -7.68 -12.90
N GLY A 315 -15.66 -7.90 -12.80
CA GLY A 315 -16.40 -7.98 -11.54
C GLY A 315 -15.84 -9.05 -10.59
N LEU A 316 -15.53 -10.24 -11.12
CA LEU A 316 -14.96 -11.36 -10.38
C LEU A 316 -13.62 -11.00 -9.72
N GLN A 317 -12.67 -10.44 -10.47
CA GLN A 317 -11.37 -10.05 -9.91
C GLN A 317 -11.49 -8.91 -8.87
N ILE A 318 -12.40 -7.96 -9.08
CA ILE A 318 -12.63 -6.85 -8.14
C ILE A 318 -13.36 -7.34 -6.86
N GLY A 319 -14.15 -8.40 -6.99
CA GLY A 319 -15.02 -8.96 -5.96
C GLY A 319 -16.35 -8.21 -5.86
N HIS A 320 -16.95 -7.86 -7.00
CA HIS A 320 -18.30 -7.30 -7.11
C HIS A 320 -19.20 -8.27 -7.88
N ILE A 321 -20.42 -8.45 -7.38
CA ILE A 321 -21.43 -9.32 -8.01
C ILE A 321 -22.07 -8.62 -9.21
N HIS A 322 -22.21 -7.29 -9.16
CA HIS A 322 -22.86 -6.51 -10.21
C HIS A 322 -21.93 -5.40 -10.70
N TYR A 323 -21.82 -5.27 -12.03
CA TYR A 323 -21.07 -4.19 -12.66
C TYR A 323 -21.57 -2.80 -12.26
N SER A 324 -22.88 -2.64 -12.01
CA SER A 324 -23.46 -1.40 -11.50
C SER A 324 -22.74 -0.87 -10.25
N THR A 325 -22.29 -1.77 -9.35
CA THR A 325 -21.51 -1.39 -8.17
C THR A 325 -20.14 -0.85 -8.57
N THR A 326 -19.47 -1.48 -9.55
CA THR A 326 -18.18 -1.03 -10.09
C THR A 326 -18.33 0.34 -10.75
N ARG A 327 -19.34 0.52 -11.61
CA ARG A 327 -19.60 1.78 -12.31
C ARG A 327 -19.91 2.91 -11.34
N TRP A 328 -20.81 2.67 -10.39
CA TRP A 328 -21.25 3.66 -9.41
C TRP A 328 -20.14 4.09 -8.44
N SER A 329 -19.31 3.13 -8.01
CA SER A 329 -18.37 3.38 -6.91
C SER A 329 -16.93 3.68 -7.34
N TYR A 330 -16.53 3.34 -8.57
CA TYR A 330 -15.12 3.37 -8.95
C TYR A 330 -14.84 3.99 -10.32
N LEU A 331 -15.76 3.87 -11.27
CA LEU A 331 -15.58 4.39 -12.62
C LEU A 331 -16.36 5.69 -12.75
N HIS A 332 -15.80 6.78 -12.23
CA HIS A 332 -16.37 8.11 -12.35
C HIS A 332 -16.06 8.71 -13.74
N ASP A 333 -16.89 9.67 -14.16
CA ASP A 333 -16.83 10.35 -15.47
C ASP A 333 -16.94 9.41 -16.68
N ILE A 334 -17.07 9.99 -17.89
CA ILE A 334 -17.21 9.23 -19.15
C ILE A 334 -16.20 9.61 -20.24
N GLU A 335 -15.44 10.69 -20.04
CA GLU A 335 -14.55 11.25 -21.07
C GLU A 335 -13.45 10.27 -21.49
N TRP A 336 -13.00 9.41 -20.57
CA TRP A 336 -11.99 8.38 -20.82
C TRP A 336 -12.53 7.21 -21.67
N LEU A 337 -13.85 7.02 -21.74
CA LEU A 337 -14.46 5.85 -22.39
C LEU A 337 -14.56 6.03 -23.91
N LEU A 338 -15.10 7.17 -24.35
CA LEU A 338 -15.40 7.45 -25.76
C LEU A 338 -14.18 7.28 -26.70
N PRO A 339 -12.97 7.77 -26.35
CA PRO A 339 -11.79 7.59 -27.21
C PRO A 339 -11.40 6.14 -27.47
N ILE A 340 -11.83 5.21 -26.61
CA ILE A 340 -11.49 3.79 -26.68
C ILE A 340 -12.59 2.98 -27.38
N VAL A 341 -13.85 3.22 -27.02
CA VAL A 341 -14.99 2.44 -27.55
C VAL A 341 -15.54 2.97 -28.88
N SER A 342 -15.25 4.23 -29.22
CA SER A 342 -15.75 4.86 -30.44
C SER A 342 -14.60 5.32 -31.33
N ARG A 343 -14.49 4.73 -32.53
CA ARG A 343 -13.48 5.15 -33.52
C ARG A 343 -13.61 6.63 -33.89
N THR A 344 -14.84 7.13 -34.01
CA THR A 344 -15.11 8.54 -34.35
C THR A 344 -14.84 9.50 -33.19
N HIS A 345 -14.50 9.02 -31.98
CA HIS A 345 -14.01 9.86 -30.88
C HIS A 345 -12.54 9.60 -30.55
N SER A 346 -11.89 8.65 -31.24
CA SER A 346 -10.46 8.38 -31.05
C SER A 346 -9.64 9.54 -31.62
N PRO A 347 -8.80 10.22 -30.81
CA PRO A 347 -8.10 11.43 -31.24
C PRO A 347 -6.95 11.15 -32.20
N TYR A 348 -6.63 9.87 -32.43
CA TYR A 348 -5.51 9.41 -33.25
C TYR A 348 -5.95 8.87 -34.61
N ILE A 349 -7.24 8.59 -34.78
CA ILE A 349 -7.77 8.14 -36.07
C ILE A 349 -7.82 9.33 -37.01
N SER A 350 -7.23 9.15 -38.20
CA SER A 350 -7.28 10.16 -39.25
C SER A 350 -8.71 10.28 -39.77
N ARG A 351 -9.24 11.50 -39.78
CA ARG A 351 -10.55 11.85 -40.34
C ARG A 351 -10.37 12.79 -41.50
N GLU A 352 -11.33 12.74 -42.42
CA GLU A 352 -11.41 13.67 -43.52
C GLU A 352 -12.08 14.96 -43.05
N TYR A 353 -11.38 16.06 -43.25
CA TYR A 353 -11.86 17.40 -42.95
C TYR A 353 -12.02 18.19 -44.24
N THR A 354 -13.13 18.89 -44.37
CA THR A 354 -13.35 19.86 -45.44
C THR A 354 -12.55 21.14 -45.18
N HIS A 355 -12.26 21.88 -46.24
CA HIS A 355 -11.57 23.17 -46.12
C HIS A 355 -12.36 24.19 -45.32
N SER A 356 -13.69 24.16 -45.36
CA SER A 356 -14.57 25.02 -44.56
C SER A 356 -14.48 24.70 -43.07
N GLU A 357 -14.51 23.42 -42.71
CA GLU A 357 -14.37 22.99 -41.30
C GLU A 357 -13.00 23.38 -40.75
N LEU A 358 -11.92 23.15 -41.49
CA LEU A 358 -10.58 23.54 -41.04
C LEU A 358 -10.43 25.05 -40.89
N ARG A 359 -11.02 25.85 -41.78
CA ARG A 359 -11.03 27.31 -41.63
C ARG A 359 -11.78 27.73 -40.38
N TYR A 360 -12.94 27.14 -40.13
CA TYR A 360 -13.70 27.38 -38.90
C TYR A 360 -12.88 27.03 -37.65
N LEU A 361 -12.30 25.82 -37.61
CA LEU A 361 -11.50 25.34 -36.47
C LEU A 361 -10.25 26.19 -36.20
N PHE A 362 -9.60 26.70 -37.24
CA PHE A 362 -8.43 27.57 -37.11
C PHE A 362 -8.77 29.06 -36.95
N GLY A 363 -10.06 29.43 -36.90
CA GLY A 363 -10.49 30.83 -36.82
C GLY A 363 -10.12 31.67 -38.05
N LEU A 364 -9.99 31.04 -39.22
CA LEU A 364 -9.58 31.68 -40.47
C LEU A 364 -10.79 32.21 -41.24
N LYS A 365 -10.60 33.34 -41.95
CA LYS A 365 -11.59 33.85 -42.90
C LYS A 365 -11.82 32.86 -44.06
N PRO A 366 -13.03 32.79 -44.66
CA PRO A 366 -13.37 31.83 -45.73
C PRO A 366 -12.40 31.79 -46.91
N ASN A 367 -11.77 32.92 -47.24
CA ASN A 367 -10.86 33.06 -48.38
C ASN A 367 -9.37 33.17 -47.96
N SER A 368 -9.02 32.81 -46.72
CA SER A 368 -7.64 32.91 -46.24
C SER A 368 -6.73 31.88 -46.92
N ASN A 369 -5.58 32.35 -47.42
CA ASN A 369 -4.50 31.52 -47.96
C ASN A 369 -3.68 30.82 -46.85
N ASP A 370 -3.89 31.21 -45.59
CA ASP A 370 -3.14 30.70 -44.45
C ASP A 370 -3.43 29.23 -44.18
N LEU A 371 -4.62 28.76 -44.55
CA LEU A 371 -4.98 27.35 -44.47
C LEU A 371 -3.97 26.47 -45.21
N SER A 372 -3.60 26.84 -46.44
CA SER A 372 -2.64 26.05 -47.23
C SER A 372 -1.27 26.00 -46.55
N ARG A 373 -0.82 27.13 -46.01
CA ARG A 373 0.46 27.25 -45.27
C ARG A 373 0.48 26.41 -43.99
N ILE A 374 -0.64 26.35 -43.27
CA ILE A 374 -0.81 25.50 -42.08
C ILE A 374 -0.81 24.02 -42.49
N LEU A 375 -1.56 23.65 -43.53
CA LEU A 375 -1.69 22.27 -43.99
C LEU A 375 -0.40 21.69 -44.58
N LEU A 376 0.41 22.50 -45.28
CA LEU A 376 1.74 22.11 -45.76
C LEU A 376 2.66 21.66 -44.62
N LYS A 377 2.50 22.22 -43.42
CA LYS A 377 3.28 21.82 -42.23
C LYS A 377 2.69 20.61 -41.52
N LEU A 378 1.36 20.45 -41.55
CA LEU A 378 0.65 19.44 -40.75
C LEU A 378 0.50 18.07 -41.42
N SER A 379 0.37 18.06 -42.75
CA SER A 379 0.08 16.85 -43.51
C SER A 379 1.09 16.68 -44.65
N PRO A 380 2.03 15.73 -44.52
CA PRO A 380 2.92 15.34 -45.61
C PRO A 380 2.15 14.90 -46.86
N ASP A 381 1.00 14.24 -46.68
CA ASP A 381 0.10 13.87 -47.77
C ASP A 381 -0.42 15.10 -48.51
N TYR A 382 -0.92 16.11 -47.78
CA TYR A 382 -1.33 17.38 -48.39
C TYR A 382 -0.17 18.09 -49.08
N ALA A 383 1.04 18.07 -48.52
CA ALA A 383 2.22 18.69 -49.13
C ALA A 383 2.52 18.16 -50.53
N ASN A 384 2.38 16.84 -50.71
CA ASN A 384 2.66 16.12 -51.96
C ASN A 384 1.53 16.21 -53.01
N LYS A 385 0.36 16.77 -52.66
CA LYS A 385 -0.75 16.95 -53.61
C LYS A 385 -0.49 18.05 -54.64
N THR A 386 -0.98 17.86 -55.85
CA THR A 386 -1.00 18.89 -56.90
C THR A 386 -1.95 20.04 -56.55
N LEU A 387 -1.84 21.20 -57.22
CA LEU A 387 -2.65 22.37 -56.93
C LEU A 387 -4.18 22.10 -57.08
N GLY A 388 -4.56 21.31 -58.09
CA GLY A 388 -5.96 20.92 -58.30
C GLY A 388 -6.48 19.98 -57.21
N GLN A 389 -5.66 19.05 -56.74
CA GLN A 389 -5.99 18.13 -55.65
C GLN A 389 -6.09 18.87 -54.30
N LYS A 390 -5.17 19.80 -54.03
CA LYS A 390 -5.20 20.66 -52.83
C LYS A 390 -6.48 21.49 -52.71
N ARG A 391 -7.15 21.82 -53.82
CA ARG A 391 -8.38 22.62 -53.83
C ARG A 391 -9.66 21.81 -53.69
N SER A 392 -9.66 20.57 -54.19
CA SER A 392 -10.88 19.76 -54.38
C SER A 392 -11.02 18.60 -53.40
N GLN A 393 -9.91 18.08 -52.86
CA GLN A 393 -9.96 16.90 -52.00
C GLN A 393 -10.02 17.28 -50.52
N PRO A 394 -10.73 16.48 -49.69
CA PRO A 394 -10.66 16.63 -48.24
C PRO A 394 -9.24 16.35 -47.73
N VAL A 395 -8.96 16.88 -46.54
CA VAL A 395 -7.66 16.75 -45.89
C VAL A 395 -7.76 15.75 -44.77
N ARG A 396 -6.89 14.73 -44.79
CA ARG A 396 -6.82 13.73 -43.74
C ARG A 396 -5.92 14.20 -42.60
N LEU A 397 -6.50 14.41 -41.43
CA LEU A 397 -5.81 14.82 -40.21
C LEU A 397 -6.37 14.05 -39.01
N CYS A 398 -5.56 13.86 -37.97
CA CYS A 398 -6.03 13.38 -36.68
C CYS A 398 -6.27 14.56 -35.71
N ASP A 399 -7.19 14.37 -34.77
CA ASP A 399 -7.60 15.41 -33.83
C ASP A 399 -6.40 15.92 -32.99
N ASN A 400 -5.42 15.07 -32.67
CA ASN A 400 -4.21 15.50 -31.98
C ASN A 400 -3.39 16.53 -32.76
N LYS A 401 -3.17 16.31 -34.06
CA LYS A 401 -2.45 17.26 -34.91
C LYS A 401 -3.20 18.59 -35.03
N LEU A 402 -4.54 18.53 -35.06
CA LEU A 402 -5.37 19.73 -35.06
C LEU A 402 -5.27 20.49 -33.75
N ARG A 403 -5.35 19.80 -32.62
CA ARG A 403 -5.22 20.39 -31.28
C ARG A 403 -3.87 21.08 -31.07
N GLU A 404 -2.78 20.46 -31.51
CA GLU A 404 -1.42 21.05 -31.44
C GLU A 404 -1.32 22.39 -32.19
N VAL A 405 -2.13 22.61 -33.22
CA VAL A 405 -2.10 23.84 -34.02
C VAL A 405 -3.03 24.88 -33.44
N ILE A 406 -4.23 24.47 -33.02
CA ILE A 406 -5.27 25.35 -32.48
C ILE A 406 -4.86 25.91 -31.12
N PHE A 407 -4.36 25.04 -30.24
CA PHE A 407 -4.00 25.40 -28.87
C PHE A 407 -2.49 25.67 -28.71
N GLY A 408 -1.72 25.56 -29.80
CA GLY A 408 -0.26 25.62 -29.81
C GLY A 408 0.41 24.33 -29.29
N GLN A 409 1.74 24.28 -29.33
CA GLN A 409 2.53 23.26 -28.62
C GLN A 409 2.44 23.49 -27.10
N GLY A 410 1.24 23.43 -26.54
CA GLY A 410 1.01 23.35 -25.11
C GLY A 410 1.53 22.01 -24.62
N VAL A 411 2.83 21.96 -24.29
CA VAL A 411 3.50 20.95 -23.48
C VAL A 411 3.02 19.52 -23.79
N GLN A 412 3.33 19.00 -24.98
CA GLN A 412 3.61 17.56 -25.01
C GLN A 412 4.87 17.39 -24.17
N THR A 413 4.68 17.11 -22.87
CA THR A 413 5.73 16.56 -22.03
C THR A 413 6.28 15.41 -22.85
N LYS A 414 7.52 15.58 -23.35
CA LYS A 414 8.26 14.46 -23.93
C LYS A 414 8.00 13.28 -23.01
N LYS A 415 7.56 12.15 -23.58
CA LYS A 415 7.54 10.86 -22.90
C LYS A 415 8.96 10.61 -22.43
N THR A 416 9.30 11.15 -21.26
CA THR A 416 10.66 11.20 -20.76
C THR A 416 10.70 10.08 -19.75
N LEU A 417 11.53 9.09 -20.04
CA LEU A 417 11.72 7.95 -19.17
C LEU A 417 12.35 8.48 -17.87
N SER A 418 11.56 8.62 -16.82
CA SER A 418 12.09 8.64 -15.47
C SER A 418 12.65 7.24 -15.22
N THR A 419 13.92 7.02 -15.58
CA THR A 419 14.67 5.77 -15.34
C THR A 419 15.04 5.64 -13.86
N VAL A 420 14.08 5.91 -12.97
CA VAL A 420 14.32 5.79 -11.54
C VAL A 420 14.35 4.30 -11.20
N ASP A 421 15.57 3.80 -10.98
CA ASP A 421 15.77 2.48 -10.41
C ASP A 421 15.40 2.52 -8.92
N TYR A 422 14.11 2.28 -8.65
CA TYR A 422 13.57 2.25 -7.30
C TYR A 422 14.19 1.16 -6.43
N ALA A 423 14.64 0.05 -7.03
CA ALA A 423 15.34 -0.99 -6.30
C ALA A 423 16.71 -0.50 -5.83
N LEU A 424 17.47 0.17 -6.69
CA LEU A 424 18.74 0.79 -6.31
C LEU A 424 18.52 1.91 -5.27
N ALA A 425 17.50 2.75 -5.43
CA ALA A 425 17.15 3.79 -4.45
C ALA A 425 16.82 3.18 -3.08
N TRP A 426 16.01 2.12 -3.06
CA TRP A 426 15.73 1.37 -1.84
C TRP A 426 16.99 0.73 -1.23
N GLN A 427 17.85 0.13 -2.04
CA GLN A 427 19.12 -0.42 -1.56
C GLN A 427 20.04 0.64 -0.95
N LYS A 428 20.09 1.84 -1.54
CA LYS A 428 20.82 2.98 -0.98
C LYS A 428 20.26 3.38 0.39
N SER A 429 18.94 3.27 0.61
CA SER A 429 18.35 3.50 1.93
C SER A 429 18.87 2.54 3.02
N ILE A 430 19.20 1.29 2.65
CA ILE A 430 19.85 0.31 3.55
C ILE A 430 21.25 0.79 3.98
N ASN A 431 21.98 1.47 3.09
CA ASN A 431 23.31 1.98 3.44
C ASN A 431 23.26 3.05 4.54
N ASN A 432 22.17 3.79 4.63
CA ASN A 432 21.94 4.78 5.67
C ASN A 432 21.49 4.15 7.01
N SER A 433 21.10 2.87 7.03
CA SER A 433 20.69 2.14 8.24
C SER A 433 21.85 1.50 9.02
N LYS A 434 23.11 1.71 8.59
CA LYS A 434 24.34 1.16 9.24
C LYS A 434 24.46 1.50 10.73
N ARG A 435 23.77 2.54 11.21
CA ARG A 435 23.82 2.98 12.61
C ARG A 435 22.82 2.26 13.52
N THR A 436 22.04 1.31 13.00
CA THR A 436 21.08 0.52 13.78
C THR A 436 21.48 -0.95 13.75
N LEU A 437 21.36 -1.66 14.87
CA LEU A 437 21.76 -3.06 14.98
C LEU A 437 21.01 -3.95 13.96
N LEU A 438 19.67 -3.92 13.99
CA LEU A 438 18.84 -4.73 13.10
C LEU A 438 19.09 -4.40 11.62
N GLY A 439 19.23 -3.12 11.29
CA GLY A 439 19.54 -2.68 9.92
C GLY A 439 20.93 -3.12 9.45
N PHE A 440 21.92 -3.14 10.34
CA PHE A 440 23.26 -3.64 10.04
C PHE A 440 23.26 -5.15 9.80
N ILE A 441 22.61 -5.93 10.69
CA ILE A 441 22.51 -7.39 10.56
C ILE A 441 21.79 -7.75 9.26
N PHE A 442 20.65 -7.11 8.97
CA PHE A 442 19.93 -7.33 7.71
C PHE A 442 20.81 -7.09 6.49
N LYS A 443 21.56 -5.97 6.47
CA LYS A 443 22.47 -5.66 5.38
C LYS A 443 23.56 -6.71 5.23
N ALA A 444 24.15 -7.15 6.34
CA ALA A 444 25.20 -8.16 6.33
C ALA A 444 24.65 -9.51 5.81
N MET A 445 23.47 -9.93 6.25
CA MET A 445 22.79 -11.12 5.75
C MET A 445 22.54 -11.05 4.24
N LEU A 446 22.03 -9.92 3.75
CA LEU A 446 21.77 -9.71 2.32
C LEU A 446 23.06 -9.81 1.48
N LYS A 447 24.15 -9.15 1.93
CA LYS A 447 25.45 -9.19 1.24
C LYS A 447 26.04 -10.60 1.19
N ASN A 448 25.84 -11.40 2.24
CA ASN A 448 26.36 -12.76 2.35
C ASN A 448 25.39 -13.84 1.84
N LYS A 449 24.27 -13.46 1.19
CA LYS A 449 23.21 -14.40 0.74
C LYS A 449 22.73 -15.36 1.84
N ALA A 450 22.73 -14.90 3.09
CA ALA A 450 22.39 -15.68 4.27
C ALA A 450 21.18 -15.09 4.99
N LEU A 451 20.18 -14.67 4.22
CA LEU A 451 19.00 -13.99 4.71
C LEU A 451 18.07 -14.96 5.44
N ASP A 452 17.91 -14.74 6.74
CA ASP A 452 16.99 -15.49 7.58
C ASP A 452 16.00 -14.54 8.26
N LEU A 453 14.75 -14.59 7.83
CA LEU A 453 13.70 -13.74 8.37
C LEU A 453 13.31 -14.14 9.79
N TYR A 454 13.44 -15.42 10.15
CA TYR A 454 13.14 -15.89 11.50
C TYR A 454 14.07 -15.19 12.52
N SER A 455 15.38 -15.23 12.30
CA SER A 455 16.36 -14.53 13.15
C SER A 455 16.09 -13.04 13.24
N LEU A 456 15.78 -12.37 12.11
CA LEU A 456 15.47 -10.94 12.11
C LEU A 456 14.18 -10.64 12.87
N SER A 457 13.16 -11.48 12.74
CA SER A 457 11.89 -11.36 13.46
C SER A 457 12.07 -11.60 14.95
N PHE A 458 12.94 -12.54 15.34
CA PHE A 458 13.30 -12.80 16.73
C PHE A 458 14.01 -11.60 17.37
N ILE A 459 15.02 -11.04 16.70
CA ILE A 459 15.75 -9.85 17.17
C ILE A 459 14.80 -8.65 17.26
N TRP A 460 13.93 -8.46 16.25
CA TRP A 460 12.93 -7.40 16.25
C TRP A 460 11.93 -7.56 17.41
N GLY A 461 11.38 -8.76 17.60
CA GLY A 461 10.31 -9.05 18.56
C GLY A 461 10.77 -8.97 20.02
N ASN A 462 12.01 -9.38 20.30
CA ASN A 462 12.65 -9.30 21.61
C ASN A 462 13.51 -8.05 21.80
N GLY A 463 13.60 -7.21 20.77
CA GLY A 463 14.36 -5.98 20.75
C GLY A 463 13.49 -4.73 20.94
N SER A 464 13.85 -3.65 20.25
CA SER A 464 13.09 -2.38 20.23
C SER A 464 11.85 -2.39 19.33
N LYS A 465 11.51 -3.51 18.68
CA LYS A 465 10.42 -3.61 17.69
C LYS A 465 10.49 -2.51 16.62
N HIS A 466 9.48 -1.65 16.53
CA HIS A 466 9.46 -0.51 15.58
C HIS A 466 10.15 0.75 16.11
N HIS A 467 10.56 0.78 17.38
CA HIS A 467 11.23 1.91 18.02
C HIS A 467 12.75 1.82 17.92
N ILE A 468 13.28 1.11 16.93
CA ILE A 468 14.72 1.01 16.68
C ILE A 468 15.28 2.43 16.60
N GLN A 469 16.42 2.72 17.22
CA GLN A 469 17.07 4.02 17.10
C GLN A 469 18.52 3.83 16.64
N PRO A 470 19.13 4.83 15.99
CA PRO A 470 20.56 4.82 15.79
C PRO A 470 21.31 4.80 17.12
N VAL A 471 22.47 4.17 17.13
CA VAL A 471 23.40 4.21 18.27
C VAL A 471 23.68 5.67 18.64
N SER A 472 23.39 6.02 19.88
CA SER A 472 23.61 7.36 20.43
C SER A 472 25.09 7.63 20.66
N LYS A 473 25.49 8.91 20.79
CA LYS A 473 26.88 9.28 21.14
C LYS A 473 27.33 8.60 22.44
N LYS A 474 26.45 8.52 23.45
CA LYS A 474 26.75 7.87 24.74
C LYS A 474 27.03 6.37 24.56
N GLN A 475 26.21 5.68 23.77
CA GLN A 475 26.41 4.27 23.45
C GLN A 475 27.69 4.04 22.64
N HIS A 476 27.98 4.92 21.68
CA HIS A 476 29.22 4.87 20.92
C HIS A 476 30.45 4.97 21.84
N THR A 477 30.50 5.97 22.73
CA THR A 477 31.61 6.12 23.69
C THR A 477 31.70 4.93 24.65
N ALA A 478 30.56 4.34 25.02
CA ALA A 478 30.56 3.14 25.86
C ALA A 478 31.14 1.93 25.13
N LEU A 479 30.74 1.69 23.88
CA LEU A 479 31.25 0.61 23.02
C LEU A 479 32.74 0.76 22.73
N SER A 480 33.22 1.98 22.49
CA SER A 480 34.65 2.25 22.27
C SER A 480 35.52 2.06 23.52
N ASN A 481 34.94 2.26 24.71
CA ASN A 481 35.63 2.11 25.99
C ASN A 481 35.62 0.68 26.54
N LEU A 482 34.80 -0.20 25.98
CA LEU A 482 34.79 -1.62 26.33
C LEU A 482 35.93 -2.36 25.64
N PRO A 483 36.51 -3.39 26.28
CA PRO A 483 37.44 -4.29 25.62
C PRO A 483 36.85 -4.92 24.35
N PRO A 484 37.69 -5.46 23.45
CA PRO A 484 37.24 -6.14 22.25
C PRO A 484 36.18 -7.19 22.56
N VAL A 485 35.06 -7.15 21.81
CA VAL A 485 34.02 -8.17 21.92
C VAL A 485 34.37 -9.32 20.98
N ALA A 486 34.70 -10.46 21.56
CA ALA A 486 35.02 -11.68 20.84
C ALA A 486 33.77 -12.54 20.64
N LEU A 487 33.82 -13.45 19.68
CA LEU A 487 32.88 -14.57 19.61
C LEU A 487 33.49 -15.71 20.43
N SER A 488 32.69 -16.41 21.24
CA SER A 488 33.16 -17.60 21.97
C SER A 488 33.60 -18.71 21.01
N ASP A 489 34.44 -19.62 21.49
CA ASP A 489 35.00 -20.73 20.69
C ASP A 489 33.91 -21.63 20.06
N ASP A 490 32.77 -21.77 20.75
CA ASP A 490 31.59 -22.51 20.26
C ASP A 490 30.70 -21.71 19.29
N GLY A 491 31.00 -20.43 19.07
CA GLY A 491 30.23 -19.51 18.24
C GLY A 491 28.85 -19.11 18.80
N GLN A 492 28.51 -19.50 20.03
CA GLN A 492 27.16 -19.36 20.60
C GLN A 492 26.95 -18.10 21.44
N SER A 493 28.02 -17.33 21.71
CA SER A 493 27.92 -16.14 22.55
C SER A 493 28.94 -15.07 22.18
N LEU A 494 28.59 -13.81 22.47
CA LEU A 494 29.56 -12.73 22.47
C LEU A 494 30.26 -12.70 23.83
N GLN A 495 31.57 -12.68 23.83
CA GLN A 495 32.40 -12.71 25.03
C GLN A 495 33.10 -11.37 25.23
N ILE A 496 33.03 -10.86 26.46
CA ILE A 496 33.73 -9.63 26.88
C ILE A 496 34.49 -9.92 28.17
N THR A 497 35.82 -9.79 28.14
CA THR A 497 36.67 -9.98 29.33
C THR A 497 37.14 -8.62 29.85
N LEU A 498 36.82 -8.31 31.11
CA LEU A 498 37.09 -7.00 31.71
C LEU A 498 37.32 -7.08 33.22
N ALA A 499 37.83 -5.99 33.82
CA ALA A 499 37.96 -5.89 35.27
C ALA A 499 36.60 -5.55 35.94
N CYS A 500 36.29 -6.20 37.07
CA CYS A 500 35.06 -5.93 37.83
C CYS A 500 35.16 -4.59 38.59
N ASN A 501 34.81 -3.48 37.94
CA ASN A 501 34.83 -2.14 38.52
C ASN A 501 33.66 -1.26 38.01
N SER A 502 33.46 -0.11 38.65
CA SER A 502 32.35 0.80 38.33
C SER A 502 32.46 1.43 36.94
N LYS A 503 33.66 1.69 36.43
CA LYS A 503 33.90 2.25 35.08
C LYS A 503 33.38 1.28 34.01
N ASN A 504 33.79 0.02 34.09
CA ASN A 504 33.39 -1.02 33.14
C ASN A 504 31.91 -1.38 33.28
N ALA A 505 31.37 -1.37 34.50
CA ALA A 505 29.94 -1.56 34.74
C ALA A 505 29.08 -0.49 34.05
N ARG A 506 29.48 0.77 34.14
CA ARG A 506 28.81 1.90 33.47
C ARG A 506 28.89 1.77 31.95
N ALA A 507 30.06 1.41 31.41
CA ALA A 507 30.25 1.20 29.98
C ALA A 507 29.39 0.03 29.47
N PHE A 508 29.43 -1.12 30.15
CA PHE A 508 28.61 -2.29 29.81
C PHE A 508 27.12 -1.97 29.86
N THR A 509 26.67 -1.30 30.94
CA THR A 509 25.26 -0.90 31.10
C THR A 509 24.83 0.03 29.97
N THR A 510 25.62 1.05 29.67
CA THR A 510 25.32 2.02 28.60
C THR A 510 25.34 1.38 27.22
N ALA A 511 26.15 0.34 26.99
CA ALA A 511 26.21 -0.34 25.70
C ALA A 511 25.08 -1.37 25.51
N PHE A 512 24.86 -2.23 26.51
CA PHE A 512 24.06 -3.45 26.35
C PHE A 512 22.74 -3.47 27.12
N ARG A 513 22.50 -2.57 28.09
CA ARG A 513 21.23 -2.53 28.85
C ARG A 513 20.19 -1.63 28.17
N HIS A 514 20.02 -1.82 26.88
CA HIS A 514 19.01 -1.16 26.06
C HIS A 514 18.16 -2.20 25.33
N SER A 515 16.95 -1.79 24.93
CA SER A 515 15.98 -2.69 24.29
C SER A 515 16.52 -3.34 23.01
N ASP A 516 17.44 -2.72 22.27
CA ASP A 516 18.05 -3.32 21.07
C ASP A 516 18.80 -4.64 21.34
N TRP A 517 19.26 -4.85 22.57
CA TRP A 517 19.97 -6.06 23.01
C TRP A 517 19.09 -7.01 23.81
N GLY A 518 17.79 -6.72 23.93
CA GLY A 518 16.84 -7.50 24.72
C GLY A 518 16.64 -8.95 24.24
N TRP A 519 17.15 -9.30 23.06
CA TRP A 519 17.17 -10.65 22.51
C TRP A 519 18.33 -11.52 23.06
N LEU A 520 19.28 -10.92 23.79
CA LEU A 520 20.38 -11.60 24.46
C LEU A 520 20.10 -11.78 25.96
N THR A 521 20.73 -12.79 26.56
CA THR A 521 20.86 -12.98 28.00
C THR A 521 22.31 -12.81 28.41
N SER A 522 22.54 -12.22 29.57
CA SER A 522 23.89 -12.07 30.14
C SER A 522 24.18 -13.16 31.17
N LYS A 523 25.32 -13.82 31.01
CA LYS A 523 25.92 -14.72 32.00
C LYS A 523 27.26 -14.13 32.43
N PHE A 524 27.49 -14.07 33.73
CA PHE A 524 28.69 -13.49 34.34
C PHE A 524 29.56 -14.59 34.93
N VAL A 525 30.82 -14.64 34.53
CA VAL A 525 31.83 -15.58 35.03
C VAL A 525 32.95 -14.79 35.68
N LEU A 526 33.07 -14.88 37.00
CA LEU A 526 34.07 -14.17 37.79
C LEU A 526 35.20 -15.12 38.17
N SER A 527 36.38 -14.92 37.57
CA SER A 527 37.60 -15.65 37.90
C SER A 527 38.39 -14.86 38.94
N VAL A 528 38.39 -15.31 40.20
CA VAL A 528 39.01 -14.61 41.34
C VAL A 528 40.36 -15.25 41.67
N ASN A 529 41.41 -14.43 41.79
CA ASN A 529 42.69 -14.90 42.32
C ASN A 529 42.52 -15.37 43.78
N ARG A 530 43.08 -16.54 44.14
CA ARG A 530 43.00 -17.10 45.50
C ARG A 530 43.43 -16.14 46.62
N LYS A 531 44.29 -15.15 46.32
CA LYS A 531 44.76 -14.11 47.27
C LYS A 531 43.73 -13.00 47.55
N ILE A 532 42.59 -12.96 46.85
CA ILE A 532 41.56 -11.91 46.95
C ILE A 532 40.27 -12.48 47.54
N ASN A 533 39.63 -11.72 48.44
CA ASN A 533 38.33 -12.08 49.03
C ASN A 533 37.24 -12.17 47.93
N SER A 534 36.73 -13.39 47.70
CA SER A 534 35.71 -13.69 46.71
C SER A 534 34.35 -13.07 47.01
N ASP A 535 33.99 -12.94 48.29
CA ASP A 535 32.67 -12.44 48.71
C ASP A 535 32.55 -10.94 48.43
N ARG A 536 33.62 -10.18 48.67
CA ARG A 536 33.69 -8.76 48.32
C ARG A 536 33.55 -8.52 46.81
N GLN A 537 34.21 -9.34 45.99
CA GLN A 537 34.12 -9.23 44.54
C GLN A 537 32.74 -9.65 44.01
N LEU A 538 32.13 -10.67 44.62
CA LEU A 538 30.76 -11.08 44.31
C LEU A 538 29.74 -9.99 44.67
N GLN A 539 29.90 -9.33 45.83
CA GLN A 539 29.05 -8.19 46.20
C GLN A 539 29.18 -7.03 45.21
N LEU A 540 30.41 -6.72 44.78
CA LEU A 540 30.67 -5.72 43.74
C LEU A 540 29.98 -6.08 42.42
N LEU A 541 30.10 -7.32 41.97
CA LEU A 541 29.45 -7.80 40.75
C LEU A 541 27.92 -7.69 40.84
N LYS A 542 27.34 -8.16 41.96
CA LYS A 542 25.90 -8.08 42.23
C LYS A 542 25.39 -6.64 42.27
N LYS A 543 26.18 -5.73 42.84
CA LYS A 543 25.82 -4.31 42.95
C LYS A 543 25.95 -3.55 41.64
N LEU A 544 26.94 -3.87 40.82
CA LEU A 544 27.33 -3.03 39.67
C LEU A 544 26.87 -3.55 38.30
N PHE A 545 26.79 -4.87 38.09
CA PHE A 545 26.52 -5.45 36.76
C PHE A 545 25.19 -6.20 36.66
N ILE A 546 24.85 -6.96 37.70
CA ILE A 546 23.78 -7.95 37.67
C ILE A 546 22.42 -7.27 37.81
N GLN A 547 21.48 -7.69 36.96
CA GLN A 547 20.05 -7.45 37.08
C GLN A 547 19.34 -8.74 37.54
N LYS A 548 18.06 -8.65 37.92
CA LYS A 548 17.32 -9.82 38.43
C LYS A 548 17.38 -11.01 37.46
N ASN A 549 17.59 -12.21 38.00
CA ASN A 549 17.58 -13.51 37.31
C ASN A 549 18.74 -13.79 36.32
N GLU A 550 19.88 -13.13 36.49
CA GLU A 550 21.07 -13.41 35.66
C GLU A 550 22.02 -14.42 36.30
N VAL A 551 22.62 -15.25 35.46
CA VAL A 551 23.47 -16.37 35.91
C VAL A 551 24.85 -15.85 36.28
N VAL A 552 25.33 -16.27 37.45
CA VAL A 552 26.68 -15.95 37.96
C VAL A 552 27.43 -17.22 38.28
N GLN A 553 28.62 -17.37 37.73
CA GLN A 553 29.56 -18.43 38.07
C GLN A 553 30.85 -17.82 38.62
N ILE A 554 31.45 -18.48 39.61
CA ILE A 554 32.67 -18.02 40.26
C ILE A 554 33.70 -19.14 40.20
N TYR A 555 34.88 -18.82 39.68
CA TYR A 555 36.01 -19.74 39.64
C TYR A 555 37.17 -19.16 40.44
N LYS A 556 37.81 -19.99 41.28
CA LYS A 556 39.05 -19.62 41.97
C LYS A 556 40.22 -20.10 41.14
N GLN A 557 41.11 -19.18 40.78
CA GLN A 557 42.33 -19.51 40.04
C GLN A 557 43.57 -19.39 40.93
N SER A 558 44.54 -20.29 40.71
CA SER A 558 45.79 -20.39 41.47
C SER A 558 46.76 -19.25 41.16
N ALA A 559 46.73 -18.70 39.94
CA ALA A 559 47.55 -17.58 39.48
C ALA A 559 46.74 -16.66 38.53
N GLY A 560 47.23 -15.44 38.29
CA GLY A 560 46.60 -14.47 37.35
C GLY A 560 45.76 -13.37 38.01
N LYS A 561 45.42 -12.32 37.24
CA LYS A 561 44.60 -11.18 37.73
C LYS A 561 43.13 -11.59 37.83
N THR A 562 42.39 -11.06 38.81
CA THR A 562 40.93 -11.23 38.87
C THR A 562 40.28 -10.63 37.62
N GLN A 563 39.47 -11.42 36.93
CA GLN A 563 38.82 -11.05 35.67
C GLN A 563 37.34 -11.40 35.72
N LEU A 564 36.53 -10.58 35.06
CA LEU A 564 35.11 -10.82 34.82
C LEU A 564 34.91 -11.05 33.33
N THR A 565 34.41 -12.23 32.99
CA THR A 565 34.00 -12.58 31.64
C THR A 565 32.48 -12.53 31.55
N ILE A 566 31.96 -11.74 30.61
CA ILE A 566 30.53 -11.61 30.34
C ILE A 566 30.25 -12.34 29.03
N TYR A 567 29.33 -13.30 29.09
CA TYR A 567 28.81 -14.00 27.92
C TYR A 567 27.42 -13.45 27.59
N LEU A 568 27.23 -12.99 26.36
CA LEU A 568 25.94 -12.57 25.83
C LEU A 568 25.46 -13.61 24.81
N SER A 569 24.50 -14.43 25.22
CA SER A 569 23.95 -15.51 24.41
C SER A 569 22.54 -15.16 23.94
N PRO A 570 22.14 -15.53 22.72
CA PRO A 570 20.75 -15.41 22.27
C PRO A 570 19.79 -16.17 23.20
N LYS A 571 18.58 -15.62 23.42
CA LYS A 571 17.50 -16.29 24.18
C LYS A 571 16.95 -17.54 23.48
N THR A 572 17.30 -17.78 22.22
CA THR A 572 16.98 -18.97 21.43
C THR A 572 18.17 -19.34 20.56
N SER A 573 18.28 -20.59 20.12
CA SER A 573 19.30 -20.95 19.12
C SER A 573 19.09 -20.15 17.82
N LEU A 574 20.15 -19.50 17.36
CA LEU A 574 20.19 -18.73 16.11
C LEU A 574 21.37 -19.21 15.25
N PRO A 575 21.32 -19.04 13.93
CA PRO A 575 22.44 -19.33 13.05
C PRO A 575 23.73 -18.57 13.50
N PRO A 576 24.92 -19.21 13.48
CA PRO A 576 26.16 -18.62 14.00
C PRO A 576 26.56 -17.29 13.36
N ASN A 577 26.19 -17.10 12.09
CA ASN A 577 26.45 -15.86 11.36
C ASN A 577 25.73 -14.64 11.97
N VAL A 578 24.60 -14.81 12.66
CA VAL A 578 23.84 -13.72 13.29
C VAL A 578 24.69 -13.02 14.37
N LEU A 579 25.28 -13.82 15.26
CA LEU A 579 26.16 -13.31 16.30
C LEU A 579 27.44 -12.71 15.71
N LYS A 580 28.01 -13.33 14.67
CA LYS A 580 29.14 -12.76 13.93
C LYS A 580 28.81 -11.39 13.34
N PHE A 581 27.60 -11.20 12.80
CA PHE A 581 27.17 -9.89 12.28
C PHE A 581 26.94 -8.86 13.41
N ALA A 582 26.40 -9.28 14.55
CA ALA A 582 26.28 -8.43 15.73
C ALA A 582 27.66 -8.03 16.30
N GLN A 583 28.63 -8.94 16.30
CA GLN A 583 30.02 -8.67 16.65
C GLN A 583 30.63 -7.63 15.71
N ASN A 584 30.52 -7.83 14.39
CA ASN A 584 31.02 -6.88 13.39
C ASN A 584 30.39 -5.49 13.55
N PHE A 585 29.12 -5.43 13.97
CA PHE A 585 28.47 -4.16 14.28
C PHE A 585 29.13 -3.49 15.48
N ILE A 586 29.38 -4.21 16.58
CA ILE A 586 30.07 -3.67 17.76
C ILE A 586 31.48 -3.19 17.40
N GLN A 587 32.25 -4.00 16.67
CA GLN A 587 33.61 -3.69 16.25
C GLN A 587 33.68 -2.45 15.37
N SER A 588 32.62 -2.12 14.62
CA SER A 588 32.58 -0.88 13.83
C SER A 588 32.62 0.41 14.66
N PHE A 589 32.48 0.31 15.98
CA PHE A 589 32.59 1.42 16.93
C PHE A 589 33.85 1.34 17.81
N GLN A 590 34.63 0.26 17.70
CA GLN A 590 35.88 0.09 18.44
C GLN A 590 37.04 0.61 17.59
N PRO A 591 38.06 1.25 18.19
CA PRO A 591 39.25 1.64 17.44
C PRO A 591 39.89 0.38 16.84
N HIS A 592 40.21 0.43 15.54
CA HIS A 592 41.03 -0.61 14.94
C HIS A 592 42.39 -0.60 15.65
N GLU A 593 42.76 -1.70 16.30
CA GLU A 593 44.16 -1.90 16.67
C GLU A 593 44.95 -1.84 15.36
N VAL A 594 45.72 -0.76 15.20
CA VAL A 594 46.85 -0.76 14.26
C VAL A 594 47.76 -1.84 14.79
N GLN A 595 47.78 -3.00 14.13
CA GLN A 595 48.81 -4.00 14.34
C GLN A 595 50.16 -3.30 14.13
N GLN A 596 50.89 -3.09 15.23
CA GLN A 596 52.33 -2.83 15.20
C GLN A 596 53.06 -4.16 15.13
#